data_AF-A0A167CRE0-F1
#
_entry.id   AF-A0A167CRE0-F1
#
_cell.length_a   1.000
_cell.length_b   1.000
_cell.length_c   1.000
_cell.angle_alpha   90.00
_cell.angle_beta   90.00
_cell.angle_gamma   90.00
#
_symmetry.space_group_name_H-M   'P 1'
#
loop_
_entity.id
_entity.type
_entity.pdbx_description
1 polymer ?
#
loop_
_entity_poly.entity_id
_entity_poly.type
_entity_poly.pdbx_seq_one_letter_code
_entity_poly.pdbx_strand_id
1 'polypeptide(L)'
;MALNSAVLPNATSNVVIGGIHYDTTTEPPRALAEERKNVTFNVRDMSYFIDGSKEVTERFEDFMNQIERDPLFSNDAFYDLTLDKKRELTMARVAQAFKYMDKYKTTKERADLLLVIGLADPSVNTRMFVHFNLFLSGVQGSGTDAQLKYWASRGAVTGHKFYGCFAMTEAGHGSNVAGLETTAVFDEATDEFVINTPNQAAAKVSLYHDFIRNWSPRYDLPPL
;
A
#
# COMPACT_ATOMS: atom_id res chain seq x y z
N MET A 1 -46.65 12.53 -15.04
CA MET A 1 -45.28 12.43 -15.59
C MET A 1 -44.76 11.05 -15.18
N ALA A 2 -45.01 10.03 -16.02
CA ALA A 2 -44.63 8.65 -15.71
C ALA A 2 -43.20 8.40 -16.23
N LEU A 3 -42.28 8.09 -15.32
CA LEU A 3 -40.94 7.62 -15.67
C LEU A 3 -41.07 6.27 -16.38
N ASN A 4 -40.77 6.25 -17.67
CA ASN A 4 -40.79 5.06 -18.50
C ASN A 4 -39.56 4.21 -18.14
N SER A 5 -39.67 3.36 -17.11
CA SER A 5 -38.64 2.42 -16.70
C SER A 5 -38.64 1.19 -17.61
N ALA A 6 -38.36 1.39 -18.90
CA ALA A 6 -37.98 0.28 -19.76
C ALA A 6 -36.48 0.02 -19.56
N VAL A 7 -36.14 -0.67 -18.47
CA VAL A 7 -34.90 -1.46 -18.46
C VAL A 7 -35.12 -2.48 -19.58
N LEU A 8 -34.47 -2.27 -20.73
CA LEU A 8 -34.46 -3.26 -21.80
C LEU A 8 -33.99 -4.59 -21.16
N PRO A 9 -34.74 -5.69 -21.28
CA PRO A 9 -34.25 -6.97 -20.81
C PRO A 9 -32.90 -7.21 -21.48
N ASN A 10 -31.88 -7.56 -20.70
CA ASN A 10 -30.62 -8.05 -21.24
C ASN A 10 -30.94 -9.34 -21.98
N ALA A 11 -31.32 -9.23 -23.26
CA ALA A 11 -31.66 -10.36 -24.07
C ALA A 11 -30.38 -11.17 -24.19
N THR A 12 -30.36 -12.33 -23.53
CA THR A 12 -29.38 -13.38 -23.73
C THR A 12 -29.52 -13.88 -25.17
N SER A 13 -29.11 -13.07 -26.14
CA SER A 13 -29.16 -13.43 -27.54
C SER A 13 -27.95 -14.28 -27.82
N ASN A 14 -28.17 -15.53 -28.21
CA ASN A 14 -27.10 -16.36 -28.73
C ASN A 14 -26.49 -15.65 -29.95
N VAL A 15 -25.18 -15.49 -29.97
CA VAL A 15 -24.45 -14.91 -31.11
C VAL A 15 -23.83 -16.00 -31.96
N VAL A 16 -23.63 -15.72 -33.24
CA VAL A 16 -22.93 -16.62 -34.16
C VAL A 16 -21.63 -15.95 -34.60
N ILE A 17 -20.50 -16.50 -34.16
CA ILE A 17 -19.16 -15.99 -34.50
C ILE A 17 -18.41 -17.09 -35.24
N GLY A 18 -18.03 -16.85 -36.50
CA GLY A 18 -17.34 -17.86 -37.32
C GLY A 18 -18.14 -19.14 -37.54
N GLY A 19 -19.47 -19.07 -37.52
CA GLY A 19 -20.37 -20.22 -37.70
C GLY A 19 -20.61 -21.05 -36.42
N ILE A 20 -20.03 -20.66 -35.28
CA ILE A 20 -20.25 -21.31 -33.98
C ILE A 20 -21.26 -20.48 -33.18
N HIS A 21 -22.24 -21.15 -32.57
CA HIS A 21 -23.21 -20.54 -31.67
C HIS A 21 -22.62 -20.39 -30.27
N TYR A 22 -22.72 -19.19 -29.71
CA TYR A 22 -22.34 -18.89 -28.34
C TYR A 22 -23.56 -18.35 -27.58
N ASP A 23 -23.66 -18.72 -26.32
CA ASP A 23 -24.60 -18.12 -25.37
C ASP A 23 -23.89 -17.08 -24.49
N THR A 24 -24.63 -16.45 -23.58
CA THR A 24 -24.12 -15.42 -22.66
C THR A 24 -22.95 -15.91 -21.79
N THR A 25 -22.82 -17.21 -21.53
CA THR A 25 -21.75 -17.77 -20.70
C THR A 25 -20.49 -18.12 -21.49
N THR A 26 -20.65 -18.44 -22.77
CA THR A 26 -19.56 -18.95 -23.64
C THR A 26 -19.02 -17.91 -24.60
N GLU A 27 -19.77 -16.85 -24.89
CA GLU A 27 -19.36 -15.74 -25.76
C GLU A 27 -18.16 -14.91 -25.23
N PRO A 28 -18.07 -14.54 -23.93
CA PRO A 28 -17.12 -13.50 -23.50
C PRO A 28 -15.64 -13.77 -23.85
N PRO A 29 -15.09 -14.99 -23.68
CA PRO A 29 -13.71 -15.28 -24.09
C PRO A 29 -13.50 -15.12 -25.60
N ARG A 30 -14.52 -15.38 -26.43
CA ARG A 30 -14.45 -15.22 -27.88
C ARG A 30 -14.44 -13.75 -28.29
N ALA A 31 -15.32 -12.94 -27.70
CA ALA A 31 -15.35 -11.50 -27.94
C ALA A 31 -14.00 -10.85 -27.61
N LEU A 32 -13.41 -11.18 -26.45
CA LEU A 32 -12.09 -10.69 -26.06
C LEU A 32 -10.98 -11.09 -27.05
N ALA A 33 -11.05 -12.30 -27.62
CA ALA A 33 -10.10 -12.75 -28.63
C ALA A 33 -10.23 -11.98 -29.95
N GLU A 34 -11.44 -11.60 -30.37
CA GLU A 34 -11.63 -10.75 -31.55
C GLU A 34 -11.12 -9.32 -31.32
N GLU A 35 -11.40 -8.72 -30.16
CA GLU A 35 -10.89 -7.39 -29.83
C GLU A 35 -9.35 -7.34 -29.83
N ARG A 36 -8.69 -8.39 -29.32
CA ARG A 36 -7.22 -8.49 -29.36
C ARG A 36 -6.65 -8.53 -30.77
N LYS A 37 -7.39 -9.03 -31.78
CA LYS A 37 -6.95 -9.01 -33.19
C LYS A 37 -7.07 -7.64 -33.83
N ASN A 38 -8.00 -6.81 -33.35
CA ASN A 38 -8.23 -5.47 -33.88
C ASN A 38 -7.16 -4.45 -33.43
N VAL A 39 -6.27 -4.83 -32.52
CA VAL A 39 -5.18 -3.97 -32.05
C VAL A 39 -4.23 -3.64 -33.20
N THR A 40 -4.05 -2.35 -33.47
CA THR A 40 -3.25 -1.83 -34.60
C THR A 40 -1.82 -1.42 -34.23
N PHE A 41 -1.43 -1.62 -32.97
CA PHE A 41 -0.10 -1.29 -32.45
C PHE A 41 0.48 -2.46 -31.66
N ASN A 42 1.80 -2.48 -31.48
CA ASN A 42 2.44 -3.49 -30.65
C ASN A 42 2.20 -3.17 -29.16
N VAL A 43 1.47 -4.04 -28.47
CA VAL A 43 1.16 -3.88 -27.03
C VAL A 43 2.42 -3.81 -26.19
N ARG A 44 3.48 -4.54 -26.57
CA ARG A 44 4.74 -4.56 -25.84
C ARG A 44 5.49 -3.22 -25.93
N ASP A 45 5.48 -2.60 -27.11
CA ASP A 45 6.06 -1.27 -27.29
C ASP A 45 5.29 -0.22 -26.47
N MET A 46 3.97 -0.37 -26.36
CA MET A 46 3.14 0.47 -25.48
C MET A 46 3.47 0.25 -24.00
N SER A 47 3.72 -0.99 -23.55
CA SER A 47 4.17 -1.25 -22.17
C SER A 47 5.48 -0.53 -21.87
N TYR A 48 6.47 -0.63 -22.77
CA TYR A 48 7.75 0.07 -22.61
C TYR A 48 7.60 1.59 -22.57
N PHE A 49 6.66 2.13 -23.36
CA PHE A 49 6.35 3.56 -23.35
C PHE A 49 5.71 4.00 -22.02
N ILE A 50 4.74 3.25 -21.50
CA ILE A 50 4.04 3.57 -20.24
C ILE A 50 4.99 3.50 -19.04
N ASP A 51 5.81 2.44 -18.97
CA ASP A 51 6.76 2.25 -17.86
C ASP A 51 8.02 3.10 -18.01
N GLY A 52 8.23 3.69 -19.19
CA GLY A 52 9.32 4.59 -19.52
C GLY A 52 10.59 3.92 -20.07
N SER A 53 10.75 2.59 -19.93
CA SER A 53 11.77 1.82 -20.65
C SER A 53 11.50 0.32 -20.61
N LYS A 54 12.15 -0.43 -21.51
CA LYS A 54 12.13 -1.90 -21.51
C LYS A 54 12.63 -2.49 -20.19
N GLU A 55 13.71 -1.95 -19.66
CA GLU A 55 14.34 -2.41 -18.42
C GLU A 55 13.44 -2.18 -17.19
N VAL A 56 12.59 -1.15 -17.21
CA VAL A 56 11.60 -0.93 -16.15
C VAL A 56 10.46 -1.95 -16.26
N THR A 57 9.90 -2.15 -17.46
CA THR A 57 8.85 -3.15 -17.69
C THR A 57 9.31 -4.55 -17.28
N GLU A 58 10.49 -5.00 -17.73
CA GLU A 58 11.00 -6.33 -17.40
C GLU A 58 11.25 -6.50 -15.89
N ARG A 59 11.70 -5.44 -15.19
CA ARG A 59 11.83 -5.46 -13.72
C ARG A 59 10.48 -5.56 -13.01
N PHE A 60 9.46 -4.85 -13.48
CA PHE A 60 8.10 -4.96 -12.92
C PHE A 60 7.53 -6.36 -13.15
N GLU A 61 7.76 -6.95 -14.33
CA GLU A 61 7.37 -8.33 -14.62
C GLU A 61 8.07 -9.33 -13.72
N ASP A 62 9.37 -9.17 -13.45
CA ASP A 62 10.09 -10.01 -12.50
C ASP A 62 9.49 -9.91 -11.09
N PHE A 63 9.10 -8.71 -10.66
CA PHE A 63 8.45 -8.51 -9.36
C PHE A 63 7.05 -9.12 -9.34
N MET A 64 6.23 -8.93 -10.38
CA MET A 64 4.90 -9.54 -10.49
C MET A 64 5.01 -11.06 -10.44
N ASN A 65 5.94 -11.62 -11.22
CA ASN A 65 6.25 -13.05 -11.23
C ASN A 65 6.69 -13.61 -9.87
N GLN A 66 7.42 -12.82 -9.08
CA GLN A 66 7.84 -13.20 -7.72
C GLN A 66 6.65 -13.17 -6.75
N ILE A 67 5.83 -12.12 -6.79
CA ILE A 67 4.68 -11.93 -5.90
C ILE A 67 3.56 -12.93 -6.19
N GLU A 68 3.18 -13.10 -7.46
CA GLU A 68 2.09 -13.99 -7.88
C GLU A 68 2.35 -15.47 -7.54
N ARG A 69 3.62 -15.87 -7.44
CA ARG A 69 4.02 -17.25 -7.09
C ARG A 69 4.21 -17.45 -5.58
N ASP A 70 4.20 -16.41 -4.77
CA ASP A 70 4.27 -16.55 -3.32
C ASP A 70 2.86 -16.83 -2.76
N PRO A 71 2.62 -18.02 -2.18
CA PRO A 71 1.30 -18.38 -1.65
C PRO A 71 0.82 -17.42 -0.55
N LEU A 72 1.72 -16.71 0.14
CA LEU A 72 1.35 -15.70 1.12
C LEU A 72 0.62 -14.51 0.50
N PHE A 73 0.87 -14.22 -0.78
CA PHE A 73 0.21 -13.16 -1.54
C PHE A 73 -1.00 -13.65 -2.34
N SER A 74 -1.40 -14.93 -2.23
CA SER A 74 -2.68 -15.39 -2.80
C SER A 74 -3.85 -14.62 -2.18
N ASN A 75 -4.76 -14.16 -3.05
CA ASN A 75 -5.97 -13.44 -2.66
C ASN A 75 -7.25 -14.27 -2.80
N ASP A 76 -7.14 -15.59 -3.02
CA ASP A 76 -8.29 -16.47 -3.29
C ASP A 76 -9.35 -16.38 -2.18
N ALA A 77 -8.91 -16.33 -0.91
CA ALA A 77 -9.80 -16.25 0.25
C ALA A 77 -9.95 -14.81 0.79
N PHE A 78 -9.31 -13.80 0.18
CA PHE A 78 -9.17 -12.47 0.79
C PHE A 78 -10.52 -11.82 1.13
N TYR A 79 -11.51 -11.97 0.25
CA TYR A 79 -12.83 -11.36 0.43
C TYR A 79 -13.63 -11.99 1.58
N ASP A 80 -13.35 -13.26 1.92
CA ASP A 80 -14.04 -14.02 2.97
C ASP A 80 -13.40 -13.86 4.36
N LEU A 81 -12.21 -13.27 4.45
CA LEU A 81 -11.51 -13.06 5.72
C LEU A 81 -12.18 -11.98 6.57
N THR A 82 -12.26 -12.25 7.88
CA THR A 82 -12.59 -11.23 8.89
C THR A 82 -11.51 -10.14 8.95
N LEU A 83 -11.84 -8.99 9.53
CA LEU A 83 -10.88 -7.88 9.66
C LEU A 83 -9.62 -8.28 10.44
N ASP A 84 -9.75 -9.07 11.52
CA ASP A 84 -8.61 -9.51 12.31
C ASP A 84 -7.69 -10.45 11.54
N LYS A 85 -8.28 -11.35 10.72
CA LYS A 85 -7.50 -12.22 9.83
C LYS A 85 -6.82 -11.46 8.71
N LYS A 86 -7.47 -10.42 8.16
CA LYS A 86 -6.84 -9.50 7.21
C LYS A 86 -5.64 -8.79 7.83
N ARG A 87 -5.77 -8.29 9.06
CA ARG A 87 -4.65 -7.64 9.79
C ARG A 87 -3.49 -8.57 10.05
N GLU A 88 -3.76 -9.79 10.50
CA GLU A 88 -2.75 -10.84 10.69
C GLU A 88 -2.01 -11.15 9.38
N LEU A 89 -2.77 -11.39 8.30
CA LEU A 89 -2.22 -11.67 6.97
C LEU A 89 -1.40 -10.50 6.43
N THR A 90 -1.89 -9.26 6.51
CA THR A 90 -1.17 -8.07 6.08
C THR A 90 0.16 -7.95 6.81
N MET A 91 0.22 -8.22 8.12
CA MET A 91 1.48 -8.17 8.86
C MET A 91 2.45 -9.28 8.46
N ALA A 92 1.96 -10.49 8.18
CA ALA A 92 2.79 -11.55 7.61
C ALA A 92 3.36 -11.15 6.24
N ARG A 93 2.53 -10.54 5.37
CA ARG A 93 2.94 -10.01 4.07
C ARG A 93 3.93 -8.85 4.18
N VAL A 94 3.78 -7.95 5.16
CA VAL A 94 4.77 -6.90 5.46
C VAL A 94 6.12 -7.52 5.84
N ALA A 95 6.13 -8.53 6.70
CA ALA A 95 7.37 -9.23 7.06
C ALA A 95 8.01 -9.92 5.85
N GLN A 96 7.21 -10.47 4.93
CA GLN A 96 7.71 -11.05 3.69
C GLN A 96 8.23 -9.98 2.71
N ALA A 97 7.56 -8.84 2.61
CA ALA A 97 8.00 -7.71 1.79
C ALA A 97 9.38 -7.20 2.19
N PHE A 98 9.69 -7.16 3.49
CA PHE A 98 11.04 -6.84 3.97
C PHE A 98 12.11 -7.80 3.43
N LYS A 99 11.84 -9.11 3.44
CA LYS A 99 12.78 -10.10 2.87
C LYS A 99 13.00 -9.92 1.37
N TYR A 100 11.99 -9.45 0.64
CA TYR A 100 12.15 -9.09 -0.76
C TYR A 100 12.98 -7.82 -0.93
N MET A 101 12.71 -6.78 -0.14
CA MET A 101 13.46 -5.53 -0.17
C MET A 101 14.95 -5.73 0.10
N ASP A 102 15.32 -6.68 0.97
CA ASP A 102 16.71 -7.01 1.27
C ASP A 102 17.51 -7.55 0.07
N LYS A 103 16.82 -8.08 -0.96
CA LYS A 103 17.45 -8.54 -2.21
C LYS A 103 17.88 -7.38 -3.09
N TYR A 104 17.28 -6.21 -2.92
CA TYR A 104 17.50 -5.03 -3.77
C TYR A 104 18.33 -3.99 -3.05
N LYS A 105 19.24 -3.35 -3.79
CA LYS A 105 20.23 -2.44 -3.20
C LYS A 105 19.80 -0.99 -3.26
N THR A 106 19.11 -0.60 -4.34
CA THR A 106 18.75 0.80 -4.55
C THR A 106 17.38 1.12 -3.96
N THR A 107 17.21 2.38 -3.53
CA THR A 107 15.90 2.89 -3.08
C THR A 107 14.85 2.80 -4.18
N LYS A 108 15.25 3.00 -5.45
CA LYS A 108 14.33 2.93 -6.60
C LYS A 108 13.79 1.52 -6.81
N GLU A 109 14.65 0.50 -6.80
CA GLU A 109 14.20 -0.90 -6.92
C GLU A 109 13.26 -1.30 -5.78
N ARG A 110 13.56 -0.86 -4.55
CA ARG A 110 12.69 -1.13 -3.39
C ARG A 110 11.36 -0.41 -3.50
N ALA A 111 11.34 0.83 -3.97
CA ALA A 111 10.11 1.58 -4.20
C ALA A 111 9.26 0.91 -5.29
N ASP A 112 9.89 0.52 -6.40
CA ASP A 112 9.26 -0.21 -7.50
C ASP A 112 8.64 -1.54 -7.05
N LEU A 113 9.37 -2.30 -6.22
CA LEU A 113 8.86 -3.53 -5.60
C LEU A 113 7.62 -3.25 -4.74
N LEU A 114 7.64 -2.21 -3.93
CA LEU A 114 6.49 -1.85 -3.08
C LEU A 114 5.28 -1.41 -3.91
N LEU A 115 5.48 -0.79 -5.08
CA LEU A 115 4.40 -0.47 -6.02
C LEU A 115 3.74 -1.76 -6.53
N VAL A 116 4.53 -2.74 -6.96
CA VAL A 116 4.02 -4.04 -7.44
C VAL A 116 3.32 -4.80 -6.31
N ILE A 117 3.90 -4.83 -5.10
CA ILE A 117 3.23 -5.40 -3.91
C ILE A 117 1.88 -4.72 -3.67
N GLY A 118 1.79 -3.40 -3.88
CA GLY A 118 0.55 -2.64 -3.71
C GLY A 118 -0.56 -3.04 -4.69
N LEU A 119 -0.22 -3.57 -5.87
CA LEU A 119 -1.20 -4.13 -6.80
C LEU A 119 -1.83 -5.42 -6.24
N ALA A 120 -1.03 -6.24 -5.55
CA ALA A 120 -1.49 -7.47 -4.93
C ALA A 120 -2.20 -7.23 -3.58
N ASP A 121 -1.68 -6.32 -2.74
CA ASP A 121 -2.28 -5.97 -1.46
C ASP A 121 -2.01 -4.49 -1.11
N PRO A 122 -2.99 -3.60 -1.36
CA PRO A 122 -2.89 -2.18 -1.01
C PRO A 122 -2.65 -1.92 0.48
N SER A 123 -3.04 -2.86 1.36
CA SER A 123 -2.87 -2.73 2.81
C SER A 123 -1.40 -2.82 3.20
N VAL A 124 -0.64 -3.71 2.54
CA VAL A 124 0.81 -3.85 2.75
C VAL A 124 1.53 -2.59 2.30
N ASN A 125 1.19 -2.09 1.11
CA ASN A 125 1.75 -0.85 0.59
C ASN A 125 1.48 0.33 1.54
N THR A 126 0.24 0.52 1.99
CA THR A 126 -0.11 1.60 2.94
C THR A 126 0.68 1.49 4.25
N ARG A 127 0.78 0.27 4.82
CA ARG A 127 1.53 0.03 6.05
C ARG A 127 3.00 0.45 5.94
N MET A 128 3.67 0.04 4.86
CA MET A 128 5.08 0.34 4.61
C MET A 128 5.29 1.79 4.18
N PHE A 129 4.36 2.35 3.42
CA PHE A 129 4.38 3.75 3.00
C PHE A 129 4.38 4.69 4.19
N VAL A 130 3.56 4.44 5.20
CA VAL A 130 3.51 5.28 6.40
C VAL A 130 4.88 5.37 7.09
N HIS A 131 5.63 4.27 7.15
CA HIS A 131 6.97 4.29 7.73
C HIS A 131 8.00 4.98 6.82
N PHE A 132 8.15 4.52 5.58
CA PHE A 132 9.22 4.98 4.69
C PHE A 132 8.97 6.35 4.08
N ASN A 133 7.72 6.67 3.72
CA ASN A 133 7.39 7.91 3.03
C ASN A 133 6.90 9.03 3.96
N LEU A 134 6.24 8.71 5.08
CA LEU A 134 5.76 9.76 6.00
C LEU A 134 6.70 9.95 7.18
N PHE A 135 6.94 8.90 7.97
CA PHE A 135 7.81 9.00 9.14
C PHE A 135 9.26 9.33 8.76
N LEU A 136 9.89 8.51 7.91
CA LEU A 136 11.31 8.68 7.60
C LEU A 136 11.58 9.98 6.84
N SER A 137 10.70 10.35 5.90
CA SER A 137 10.80 11.65 5.21
C SER A 137 10.61 12.83 6.16
N GLY A 138 9.75 12.71 7.18
CA GLY A 138 9.62 13.74 8.23
C GLY A 138 10.91 13.92 9.03
N VAL A 139 11.56 12.81 9.41
CA VAL A 139 12.87 12.84 10.08
C VAL A 139 13.95 13.45 9.16
N GLN A 140 13.97 13.07 7.89
CA GLN A 140 14.97 13.57 6.92
C GLN A 140 14.76 15.04 6.55
N GLY A 141 13.51 15.48 6.40
CA GLY A 141 13.17 16.82 5.94
C GLY A 141 13.14 17.87 7.04
N SER A 142 12.94 17.47 8.30
CA SER A 142 12.84 18.40 9.44
C SER A 142 13.88 18.15 10.54
N GLY A 143 14.62 17.05 10.47
CA GLY A 143 15.66 16.71 11.45
C GLY A 143 17.05 17.21 11.05
N THR A 144 17.92 17.34 12.03
CA THR A 144 19.36 17.54 11.82
C THR A 144 20.05 16.24 11.40
N ASP A 145 21.27 16.33 10.84
CA ASP A 145 22.08 15.16 10.51
C ASP A 145 22.32 14.24 11.72
N ALA A 146 22.46 14.82 12.92
CA ALA A 146 22.63 14.06 14.16
C ALA A 146 21.35 13.28 14.50
N GLN A 147 20.17 13.91 14.36
CA GLN A 147 18.88 13.25 14.59
C GLN A 147 18.62 12.15 13.55
N LEU A 148 18.95 12.38 12.28
CA LEU A 148 18.82 11.36 11.23
C LEU A 148 19.73 10.16 11.53
N LYS A 149 21.00 10.39 11.88
CA LYS A 149 21.94 9.32 12.27
C LYS A 149 21.47 8.56 13.50
N TYR A 150 20.88 9.25 14.47
CA TYR A 150 20.32 8.63 15.67
C TYR A 150 19.18 7.67 15.34
N TRP A 151 18.23 8.06 14.49
CA TRP A 151 17.14 7.16 14.09
C TRP A 151 17.62 6.04 13.16
N ALA A 152 18.58 6.34 12.27
CA ALA A 152 19.18 5.35 11.39
C ALA A 152 19.90 4.24 12.17
N SER A 153 20.66 4.58 13.22
CA SER A 153 21.35 3.59 14.06
C SER A 153 20.38 2.70 14.85
N ARG A 154 19.15 3.16 15.07
CA ARG A 154 18.05 2.37 15.66
C ARG A 154 17.28 1.52 14.64
N GLY A 155 17.62 1.62 13.35
CA GLY A 155 17.01 0.81 12.29
C GLY A 155 15.85 1.47 11.54
N ALA A 156 15.57 2.76 11.77
CA ALA A 156 14.49 3.47 11.08
C ALA A 156 14.65 3.57 9.56
N VAL A 157 15.87 3.49 9.04
CA VAL A 157 16.13 3.54 7.59
C VAL A 157 15.89 2.18 6.93
N THR A 158 16.14 1.10 7.67
CA THR A 158 15.97 -0.27 7.16
C THR A 158 14.60 -0.84 7.49
N GLY A 159 13.86 -0.23 8.42
CA GLY A 159 12.62 -0.77 8.99
C GLY A 159 12.83 -2.01 9.86
N HIS A 160 14.10 -2.39 10.13
CA HIS A 160 14.43 -3.48 11.01
C HIS A 160 14.50 -2.98 12.44
N LYS A 161 13.79 -3.65 13.35
CA LYS A 161 13.72 -3.32 14.78
C LYS A 161 13.11 -1.95 15.12
N PHE A 162 12.75 -1.16 14.12
CA PHE A 162 12.08 0.12 14.32
C PHE A 162 11.07 0.32 13.21
N TYR A 163 9.83 0.63 13.59
CA TYR A 163 8.77 0.90 12.64
C TYR A 163 8.00 2.13 13.10
N GLY A 164 8.17 3.23 12.38
CA GLY A 164 7.57 4.52 12.71
C GLY A 164 6.18 4.71 12.11
N CYS A 165 5.45 5.68 12.66
CA CYS A 165 4.19 6.18 12.10
C CYS A 165 4.19 7.71 12.00
N PHE A 166 3.14 8.27 11.41
CA PHE A 166 3.01 9.70 11.22
C PHE A 166 1.71 10.22 11.84
N ALA A 167 1.84 10.89 12.98
CA ALA A 167 0.71 11.30 13.82
C ALA A 167 0.37 12.78 13.69
N MET A 168 -0.19 13.16 12.54
CA MET A 168 -0.61 14.54 12.26
C MET A 168 -2.09 14.76 12.60
N THR A 169 -2.98 14.03 11.92
CA THR A 169 -4.44 14.23 11.98
C THR A 169 -5.01 14.07 13.39
N GLU A 170 -5.86 15.01 13.77
CA GLU A 170 -6.64 14.98 15.00
C GLU A 170 -8.12 14.79 14.68
N ALA A 171 -8.91 14.31 15.65
CA ALA A 171 -10.35 14.10 15.47
C ALA A 171 -11.09 15.39 15.02
N GLY A 172 -10.65 16.57 15.49
CA GLY A 172 -11.16 17.88 15.09
C GLY A 172 -10.49 18.50 13.85
N HIS A 173 -9.29 18.02 13.46
CA HIS A 173 -8.43 18.70 12.48
C HIS A 173 -7.73 17.73 11.54
N GLY A 174 -8.23 17.67 10.29
CA GLY A 174 -7.58 16.98 9.16
C GLY A 174 -7.02 17.95 8.14
N SER A 175 -7.90 18.67 7.43
CA SER A 175 -7.49 19.62 6.39
C SER A 175 -6.84 20.89 6.94
N ASN A 176 -7.29 21.38 8.11
CA ASN A 176 -6.73 22.57 8.75
C ASN A 176 -5.63 22.19 9.74
N VAL A 177 -4.42 21.92 9.23
CA VAL A 177 -3.24 21.56 10.03
C VAL A 177 -2.79 22.70 10.96
N ALA A 178 -2.98 23.96 10.55
CA ALA A 178 -2.65 25.11 11.40
C ALA A 178 -3.54 25.23 12.65
N GLY A 179 -4.67 24.52 12.67
CA GLY A 179 -5.59 24.46 13.80
C GLY A 179 -5.38 23.29 14.76
N LEU A 180 -4.33 22.47 14.59
CA LEU A 180 -4.05 21.36 15.50
C LEU A 180 -3.93 21.84 16.96
N GLU A 181 -4.52 21.08 17.87
CA GLU A 181 -4.66 21.43 19.28
C GLU A 181 -3.65 20.70 20.18
N THR A 182 -2.99 19.62 19.70
CA THR A 182 -1.90 18.98 20.45
C THR A 182 -0.79 20.00 20.72
N THR A 183 -0.39 20.13 21.98
CA THR A 183 0.67 21.06 22.38
C THR A 183 1.99 20.32 22.64
N ALA A 184 3.10 20.99 22.33
CA ALA A 184 4.45 20.60 22.73
C ALA A 184 5.07 21.80 23.46
N VAL A 185 5.09 21.77 24.79
CA VAL A 185 5.59 22.88 25.62
C VAL A 185 6.96 22.51 26.16
N PHE A 186 7.95 23.38 25.97
CA PHE A 186 9.31 23.15 26.47
C PHE A 186 9.38 23.40 27.99
N ASP A 187 9.96 22.45 28.73
CA ASP A 187 10.26 22.55 30.15
C ASP A 187 11.78 22.75 30.35
N GLU A 188 12.17 23.97 30.74
CA GLU A 188 13.57 24.34 30.95
C GLU A 188 14.23 23.58 32.12
N ALA A 189 13.45 23.08 33.09
CA ALA A 189 14.01 22.36 34.23
C ALA A 189 14.53 20.97 33.85
N THR A 190 13.95 20.35 32.82
CA THR A 190 14.31 19.00 32.36
C THR A 190 14.96 18.97 30.97
N ASP A 191 14.94 20.08 30.23
CA ASP A 191 15.37 20.15 28.81
C ASP A 191 14.53 19.21 27.91
N GLU A 192 13.23 19.13 28.18
CA GLU A 192 12.28 18.25 27.48
C GLU A 192 11.05 18.98 26.94
N PHE A 193 10.37 18.37 25.96
CA PHE A 193 9.04 18.83 25.52
C PHE A 193 7.95 17.98 26.15
N VAL A 194 6.99 18.63 26.80
CA VAL A 194 5.76 18.00 27.30
C VAL A 194 4.72 17.97 26.18
N ILE A 195 4.43 16.77 25.67
CA ILE A 195 3.40 16.54 24.65
C ILE A 195 2.04 16.31 25.33
N ASN A 196 1.05 17.14 25.03
CA ASN A 196 -0.27 17.07 25.67
C ASN A 196 -1.43 17.09 24.65
N THR A 197 -2.43 16.24 24.92
CA THR A 197 -3.71 16.20 24.19
C THR A 197 -4.78 16.86 25.06
N PRO A 198 -5.10 18.15 24.87
CA PRO A 198 -5.89 18.93 25.83
C PRO A 198 -7.37 18.52 25.91
N ASN A 199 -7.91 17.91 24.86
CA ASN A 199 -9.31 17.52 24.76
C ASN A 199 -9.48 16.33 23.78
N GLN A 200 -10.70 15.79 23.66
CA GLN A 200 -10.97 14.65 22.78
C GLN A 200 -10.87 14.97 21.28
N ALA A 201 -11.16 16.20 20.86
CA ALA A 201 -11.00 16.64 19.47
C ALA A 201 -9.51 16.67 19.06
N ALA A 202 -8.62 16.95 20.00
CA ALA A 202 -7.16 16.91 19.81
C ALA A 202 -6.58 15.48 19.73
N ALA A 203 -7.37 14.43 19.98
CA ALA A 203 -6.89 13.06 19.92
C ALA A 203 -6.44 12.70 18.50
N LYS A 204 -5.24 12.11 18.36
CA LYS A 204 -4.74 11.65 17.07
C LYS A 204 -5.58 10.50 16.54
N VAL A 205 -5.98 10.59 15.26
CA VAL A 205 -6.80 9.58 14.58
C VAL A 205 -6.16 9.14 13.27
N SER A 206 -6.71 8.09 12.66
CA SER A 206 -6.19 7.51 11.41
C SER A 206 -4.75 7.00 11.50
N LEU A 207 -4.25 6.82 12.72
CA LEU A 207 -2.96 6.18 12.96
C LEU A 207 -3.13 4.69 12.66
N TYR A 208 -2.41 4.21 11.65
CA TYR A 208 -2.38 2.79 11.32
C TYR A 208 -1.69 1.92 12.40
N HIS A 209 -1.35 2.47 13.57
CA HIS A 209 -0.37 1.93 14.51
C HIS A 209 -0.93 1.16 15.72
N ASP A 210 -2.25 1.12 15.96
CA ASP A 210 -2.83 0.44 17.15
C ASP A 210 -2.49 -1.07 17.26
N PHE A 211 -1.85 -1.66 16.26
CA PHE A 211 -1.36 -3.04 16.27
C PHE A 211 0.12 -3.23 16.63
N ILE A 212 0.97 -2.20 16.61
CA ILE A 212 2.41 -2.37 16.93
C ILE A 212 2.66 -2.49 18.45
N ARG A 213 1.74 -2.02 19.31
CA ARG A 213 1.80 -2.36 20.75
C ARG A 213 1.78 -3.87 21.03
N ASN A 214 1.28 -4.69 20.10
CA ASN A 214 1.23 -6.15 20.20
C ASN A 214 2.26 -6.88 19.32
N TRP A 215 3.16 -6.16 18.63
CA TRP A 215 4.26 -6.77 17.87
C TRP A 215 5.50 -6.95 18.77
N SER A 216 5.37 -7.81 19.78
CA SER A 216 6.49 -8.48 20.46
C SER A 216 5.98 -9.79 21.06
N PRO A 217 6.41 -10.95 20.51
CA PRO A 217 7.47 -11.67 21.21
C PRO A 217 8.51 -12.35 20.30
N ARG A 218 8.61 -12.01 19.00
CA ARG A 218 9.60 -12.66 18.09
C ARG A 218 10.82 -11.83 17.74
N TYR A 219 10.85 -10.55 18.09
CA TYR A 219 12.02 -9.70 17.95
C TYR A 219 12.05 -8.78 19.16
N ASP A 220 12.94 -9.07 20.12
CA ASP A 220 13.18 -8.28 21.32
C ASP A 220 13.43 -6.81 20.96
N LEU A 221 12.38 -6.00 21.07
CA LEU A 221 12.51 -4.55 21.11
C LEU A 221 12.44 -4.10 22.56
N PRO A 222 13.41 -3.30 23.02
CA PRO A 222 13.28 -2.70 24.34
C PRO A 222 12.03 -1.81 24.35
N PRO A 223 11.30 -1.76 25.48
CA PRO A 223 10.23 -0.80 25.64
C PRO A 223 10.77 0.62 25.44
N LEU A 224 9.93 1.48 24.86
CA LEU A 224 10.21 2.92 24.72
C LEU A 224 10.61 3.53 26.05
#